data_AF-A0A7K2KL34-F1
#
_entry.id   AF-A0A7K2KL34-F1
#
_cell.length_a   1.000
_cell.length_b   1.000
_cell.length_c   1.000
_cell.angle_alpha   90.00
_cell.angle_beta   90.00
_cell.angle_gamma   90.00
#
_symmetry.space_group_name_H-M   'P 1'
#
loop_
_entity.id
_entity.type
_entity.pdbx_description
1 polymer ?
#
loop_
_entity_poly.entity_id
_entity_poly.type
_entity_poly.pdbx_seq_one_letter_code
_entity_poly.pdbx_strand_id
1 'polypeptide(L)'
;MAFIDGHPNIHHVTASERLAQIQLSKGINPNAKIKAPGGLRRPCILIRSSPWKAGTAETPWHDVFDLDNGRILYFGDHRVDHTVPVGTTQGNAVLLEALEEHQGLTAEQRALAVPLLVFAAVTRNKTPKGYVEFCGVAVIDHAEQIEQQAKGISFPNYRYELSVLDLSAEDDRVDWAWIEARGNPELSTADALRLAPRSWRQWVEQGRAAMPEVRRQAVSPPRDREPVRQSPESGREFPPPLPAPREPGVSGSASRTPTESSAELMVSVLMDRLRNLRVHKRNGRQSRHKPLALLWGISRVATGRPHLAPWREFREEVGSLLAEFGLPESSVTPEYPFVHLQTSALWDVHGLPPELDAVADAAAFDRLNPEGGVTEQVARLLGDPFVRSQAVAVLRETYLPDIDQHALLERLGLAGYESAGGIEDSTEDHARETVPAARRTVTSSPVIRDTALTAKVKKLHVDRCQVCALQLSTRFGTYSEAAHIRGLGRPHNGPDEQANLLVLCPNHHVQFDTLAIYVDTEGTVRSTANNSPIGPLRKHPAHPLDEAHLRYHRALCGRDAHPCHPRRDLLTGTTVSTGHASLT
;
A
#
# COMPACT_ATOMS: atom_id res chain seq x y z
N MET A 1 -22.32 -11.00 -25.44
CA MET A 1 -20.97 -11.56 -25.67
C MET A 1 -20.57 -12.35 -24.44
N ALA A 2 -20.16 -13.61 -24.60
CA ALA A 2 -19.91 -14.53 -23.49
C ALA A 2 -18.60 -14.24 -22.73
N PHE A 3 -17.61 -13.69 -23.44
CA PHE A 3 -16.33 -13.29 -22.89
C PHE A 3 -16.06 -11.82 -23.26
N ILE A 4 -15.42 -11.07 -22.37
CA ILE A 4 -14.89 -9.72 -22.62
C ILE A 4 -13.43 -9.75 -22.17
N ASP A 5 -12.52 -9.31 -23.03
CA ASP A 5 -11.06 -9.30 -22.76
C ASP A 5 -10.49 -10.66 -22.29
N GLY A 6 -11.05 -11.76 -22.80
CA GLY A 6 -10.63 -13.13 -22.44
C GLY A 6 -11.19 -13.65 -21.12
N HIS A 7 -12.03 -12.88 -20.42
CA HIS A 7 -12.66 -13.28 -19.17
C HIS A 7 -14.18 -13.45 -19.32
N PRO A 8 -14.82 -14.35 -18.55
CA PRO A 8 -16.27 -14.51 -18.59
C PRO A 8 -16.98 -13.20 -18.28
N ASN A 9 -17.91 -12.81 -19.15
CA ASN A 9 -18.73 -11.63 -18.93
C ASN A 9 -19.79 -11.94 -17.87
N ILE A 10 -19.69 -11.32 -16.70
CA ILE A 10 -20.61 -11.60 -15.59
C ILE A 10 -22.08 -11.42 -15.99
N HIS A 11 -22.41 -10.40 -16.78
CA HIS A 11 -23.78 -10.15 -17.22
C HIS A 11 -24.30 -11.21 -18.21
N HIS A 12 -23.41 -11.94 -18.87
CA HIS A 12 -23.76 -13.10 -19.69
C HIS A 12 -23.88 -14.37 -18.84
N VAL A 13 -22.92 -14.59 -17.93
CA VAL A 13 -22.90 -15.76 -17.04
C VAL A 13 -24.12 -15.79 -16.11
N THR A 14 -24.60 -14.61 -15.70
CA THR A 14 -25.78 -14.47 -14.83
C THR A 14 -27.03 -14.03 -15.61
N ALA A 15 -27.00 -14.10 -16.95
CA ALA A 15 -28.17 -13.76 -17.76
C ALA A 15 -29.30 -14.74 -17.44
N SER A 16 -30.51 -14.21 -17.31
CA SER A 16 -31.69 -14.99 -16.96
C SER A 16 -32.89 -14.46 -17.74
N GLU A 17 -33.77 -15.36 -18.17
CA GLU A 17 -35.09 -14.98 -18.69
C GLU A 17 -36.07 -14.61 -17.57
N ARG A 18 -35.77 -15.02 -16.33
CA ARG A 18 -36.64 -14.87 -15.15
C ARG A 18 -36.21 -13.71 -14.26
N LEU A 19 -34.89 -13.55 -14.05
CA LEU A 19 -34.34 -12.50 -13.22
C LEU A 19 -33.97 -11.27 -14.06
N ALA A 20 -34.23 -10.09 -13.51
CA ALA A 20 -33.63 -8.87 -14.04
C ALA A 20 -32.09 -8.99 -14.04
N GLN A 21 -31.45 -8.38 -15.04
CA GLN A 21 -29.99 -8.36 -15.12
C GLN A 21 -29.37 -7.85 -13.82
N ILE A 22 -28.39 -8.58 -13.30
CA ILE A 22 -27.77 -8.25 -12.03
C ILE A 22 -27.12 -6.86 -12.08
N GLN A 23 -27.18 -6.16 -10.95
CA GLN A 23 -26.38 -4.97 -10.71
C GLN A 23 -25.19 -5.38 -9.83
N LEU A 24 -23.99 -4.95 -10.22
CA LEU A 24 -22.77 -5.19 -9.44
C LEU A 24 -21.97 -3.89 -9.26
N SER A 25 -22.67 -2.87 -8.75
CA SER A 25 -22.07 -1.61 -8.33
C SER A 25 -21.28 -1.78 -7.02
N LYS A 26 -20.46 -0.80 -6.64
CA LYS A 26 -19.70 -0.87 -5.38
C LYS A 26 -20.67 -0.92 -4.19
N GLY A 27 -20.52 -1.91 -3.30
CA GLY A 27 -21.35 -2.06 -2.11
C GLY A 27 -22.35 -3.21 -2.20
N ILE A 28 -23.56 -2.99 -1.68
CA ILE A 28 -24.61 -4.00 -1.49
C ILE A 28 -25.64 -3.88 -2.63
N ASN A 29 -25.83 -4.94 -3.40
CA ASN A 29 -26.71 -4.96 -4.59
C ASN A 29 -27.75 -6.07 -4.45
N PRO A 30 -28.93 -5.78 -3.87
CA PRO A 30 -29.91 -6.81 -3.60
C PRO A 30 -30.89 -7.00 -4.77
N ASN A 31 -31.21 -8.25 -5.13
CA ASN A 31 -32.32 -8.49 -6.07
C ASN A 31 -33.67 -8.15 -5.43
N ALA A 32 -34.66 -7.79 -6.24
CA ALA A 32 -36.03 -7.59 -5.75
C ALA A 32 -36.58 -8.88 -5.13
N LYS A 33 -37.39 -8.73 -4.08
CA LYS A 33 -38.12 -9.87 -3.50
C LYS A 33 -39.20 -10.34 -4.47
N ILE A 34 -39.44 -11.64 -4.46
CA ILE A 34 -40.55 -12.25 -5.17
C ILE A 34 -41.50 -12.92 -4.18
N LYS A 35 -42.77 -13.02 -4.58
CA LYS A 35 -43.76 -13.84 -3.86
C LYS A 35 -43.67 -15.25 -4.42
N ALA A 36 -43.30 -16.21 -3.57
CA ALA A 36 -43.19 -17.63 -3.91
C ALA A 36 -44.04 -18.47 -2.94
N PRO A 37 -44.31 -19.75 -3.26
CA PRO A 37 -44.88 -20.69 -2.30
C PRO A 37 -44.01 -20.74 -1.02
N GLY A 38 -44.62 -20.45 0.13
CA GLY A 38 -43.94 -20.43 1.43
C GLY A 38 -43.50 -19.03 1.91
N GLY A 39 -43.63 -17.97 1.12
CA GLY A 39 -43.42 -16.60 1.58
C GLY A 39 -42.78 -15.65 0.57
N LEU A 40 -42.43 -14.46 1.05
CA LEU A 40 -41.56 -13.55 0.29
C LEU A 40 -40.13 -14.07 0.36
N ARG A 41 -39.46 -14.14 -0.78
CA ARG A 41 -38.08 -14.62 -0.88
C ARG A 41 -37.26 -13.69 -1.73
N ARG A 42 -36.03 -13.38 -1.29
CA ARG A 42 -35.04 -12.66 -2.09
C ARG A 42 -34.13 -13.68 -2.79
N PRO A 43 -33.91 -13.57 -4.12
CA PRO A 43 -33.07 -14.51 -4.86
C PRO A 43 -31.63 -14.57 -4.33
N CYS A 44 -30.94 -13.42 -4.32
CA CYS A 44 -29.63 -13.25 -3.69
C CYS A 44 -29.36 -11.77 -3.35
N ILE A 45 -28.28 -11.53 -2.61
CA ILE A 45 -27.66 -10.23 -2.42
C ILE A 45 -26.24 -10.33 -2.98
N LEU A 46 -25.87 -9.46 -3.91
CA LEU A 46 -24.51 -9.40 -4.42
C LEU A 46 -23.73 -8.32 -3.66
N ILE A 47 -22.63 -8.70 -3.03
CA ILE A 47 -21.71 -7.79 -2.36
C ILE A 47 -20.50 -7.58 -3.26
N ARG A 48 -20.18 -6.33 -3.59
CA ARG A 48 -18.94 -5.98 -4.28
C ARG A 48 -18.08 -5.09 -3.38
N SER A 49 -16.97 -5.63 -2.93
CA SER A 49 -15.95 -4.91 -2.20
C SER A 49 -14.74 -4.56 -3.08
N SER A 50 -13.90 -3.65 -2.61
CA SER A 50 -12.57 -3.37 -3.16
C SER A 50 -11.59 -3.44 -1.99
N PRO A 51 -11.23 -4.66 -1.53
CA PRO A 51 -10.48 -4.85 -0.28
C PRO A 51 -9.10 -4.19 -0.31
N TRP A 52 -8.53 -4.01 -1.51
CA TRP A 52 -7.25 -3.34 -1.78
C TRP A 52 -7.27 -1.81 -1.64
N LYS A 53 -8.36 -1.22 -1.13
CA LYS A 53 -8.44 0.19 -0.73
C LYS A 53 -8.30 0.36 0.79
N ALA A 54 -7.39 -0.40 1.41
CA ALA A 54 -7.02 -0.24 2.81
C ALA A 54 -5.98 0.87 2.95
N GLY A 55 -6.11 1.74 3.95
CA GLY A 55 -5.02 2.64 4.40
C GLY A 55 -5.18 4.15 4.21
N THR A 56 -6.33 4.70 3.76
CA THR A 56 -6.53 6.16 3.78
C THR A 56 -7.02 6.64 5.15
N ALA A 57 -6.51 7.79 5.62
CA ALA A 57 -6.91 8.42 6.88
C ALA A 57 -8.41 8.77 6.99
N GLU A 58 -9.16 8.73 5.88
CA GLU A 58 -10.58 9.09 5.84
C GLU A 58 -11.54 7.91 6.07
N THR A 59 -11.09 6.66 5.96
CA THR A 59 -11.88 5.45 6.26
C THR A 59 -10.99 4.37 6.87
N PRO A 60 -10.73 4.40 8.19
CA PRO A 60 -9.88 3.40 8.86
C PRO A 60 -10.47 1.97 8.83
N TRP A 61 -11.71 1.83 8.36
CA TRP A 61 -12.43 0.57 8.23
C TRP A 61 -12.49 0.17 6.77
N HIS A 62 -11.80 -0.92 6.44
CA HIS A 62 -11.84 -1.56 5.13
C HIS A 62 -12.35 -2.99 5.30
N ASP A 63 -13.08 -3.49 4.32
CA ASP A 63 -13.55 -4.87 4.36
C ASP A 63 -12.34 -5.81 4.39
N VAL A 64 -12.29 -6.72 5.37
CA VAL A 64 -11.20 -7.67 5.54
C VAL A 64 -11.62 -9.01 4.96
N PHE A 65 -10.83 -9.56 4.05
CA PHE A 65 -11.10 -10.83 3.37
C PHE A 65 -10.06 -11.86 3.81
N ASP A 66 -10.43 -12.69 4.78
CA ASP A 66 -9.66 -13.86 5.21
C ASP A 66 -10.30 -15.12 4.60
N LEU A 67 -10.14 -15.26 3.28
CA LEU A 67 -10.76 -16.36 2.52
C LEU A 67 -10.15 -17.72 2.87
N ASP A 68 -8.91 -17.75 3.37
CA ASP A 68 -8.24 -18.97 3.83
C ASP A 68 -8.93 -19.56 5.06
N ASN A 69 -9.52 -18.73 5.93
CA ASN A 69 -10.33 -19.18 7.06
C ASN A 69 -11.85 -19.00 6.84
N GLY A 70 -12.25 -18.67 5.61
CA GLY A 70 -13.65 -18.48 5.24
C GLY A 70 -14.34 -17.36 6.02
N ARG A 71 -13.63 -16.28 6.34
CA ARG A 71 -14.15 -15.14 7.12
C ARG A 71 -14.03 -13.83 6.33
N ILE A 72 -15.10 -13.03 6.37
CA ILE A 72 -15.08 -11.68 5.82
C ILE A 72 -15.65 -10.72 6.86
N LEU A 73 -14.92 -9.65 7.17
CA LEU A 73 -15.46 -8.50 7.89
C LEU A 73 -15.91 -7.47 6.87
N TYR A 74 -17.22 -7.21 6.80
CA TYR A 74 -17.81 -6.32 5.82
C TYR A 74 -18.45 -5.10 6.48
N PHE A 75 -18.16 -3.91 6.00
CA PHE A 75 -18.71 -2.67 6.52
C PHE A 75 -19.94 -2.23 5.71
N GLY A 76 -20.98 -1.84 6.44
CA GLY A 76 -22.26 -1.43 5.91
C GLY A 76 -22.21 -0.17 5.04
N ASP A 77 -23.33 0.17 4.42
CA ASP A 77 -23.42 1.31 3.52
C ASP A 77 -23.75 2.64 4.20
N HIS A 78 -23.79 2.72 5.53
CA HIS A 78 -23.99 4.00 6.22
C HIS A 78 -22.77 4.91 6.04
N ARG A 79 -23.01 6.20 5.84
CA ARG A 79 -21.99 7.21 5.60
C ARG A 79 -22.28 8.44 6.44
N VAL A 80 -21.25 9.24 6.64
CA VAL A 80 -21.28 10.47 7.46
C VAL A 80 -22.32 11.50 7.02
N ASP A 81 -22.69 11.50 5.74
CA ASP A 81 -23.67 12.42 5.14
C ASP A 81 -25.11 11.90 5.21
N HIS A 82 -25.33 10.68 5.69
CA HIS A 82 -26.68 10.15 5.88
C HIS A 82 -27.37 10.80 7.09
N THR A 83 -28.58 11.27 6.85
CA THR A 83 -29.48 11.85 7.86
C THR A 83 -30.54 10.87 8.35
N VAL A 84 -30.59 9.68 7.75
CA VAL A 84 -31.50 8.60 8.13
C VAL A 84 -30.93 7.79 9.29
N PRO A 85 -31.76 7.11 10.10
CA PRO A 85 -31.25 6.26 11.18
C PRO A 85 -30.29 5.17 10.70
N VAL A 86 -29.35 4.77 11.55
CA VAL A 86 -28.47 3.63 11.26
C VAL A 86 -29.32 2.37 11.05
N GLY A 87 -28.97 1.59 10.02
CA GLY A 87 -29.75 0.41 9.64
C GLY A 87 -30.89 0.67 8.66
N THR A 88 -31.23 1.93 8.32
CA THR A 88 -32.30 2.23 7.35
C THR A 88 -31.79 2.64 5.97
N THR A 89 -30.49 2.68 5.75
CA THR A 89 -29.91 2.75 4.40
C THR A 89 -30.28 1.50 3.62
N GLN A 90 -30.38 1.60 2.29
CA GLN A 90 -30.88 0.48 1.46
C GLN A 90 -30.07 -0.81 1.68
N GLY A 91 -28.75 -0.70 1.79
CA GLY A 91 -27.87 -1.84 2.02
C GLY A 91 -27.99 -2.40 3.43
N ASN A 92 -27.79 -1.59 4.47
CA ASN A 92 -27.86 -2.06 5.86
C ASN A 92 -29.24 -2.61 6.22
N ALA A 93 -30.33 -2.01 5.76
CA ALA A 93 -31.68 -2.52 5.99
C ALA A 93 -31.83 -3.94 5.44
N VAL A 94 -31.28 -4.19 4.24
CA VAL A 94 -31.34 -5.49 3.60
C VAL A 94 -30.40 -6.51 4.26
N LEU A 95 -29.22 -6.10 4.74
CA LEU A 95 -28.31 -7.00 5.45
C LEU A 95 -28.78 -7.34 6.87
N LEU A 96 -29.45 -6.42 7.56
CA LEU A 96 -30.08 -6.70 8.87
C LEU A 96 -31.25 -7.66 8.72
N GLU A 97 -32.07 -7.49 7.68
CA GLU A 97 -33.11 -8.47 7.33
C GLU A 97 -32.49 -9.84 7.00
N ALA A 98 -31.42 -9.88 6.20
CA ALA A 98 -30.70 -11.12 5.90
C ALA A 98 -30.13 -11.77 7.17
N LEU A 99 -29.64 -10.99 8.14
CA LEU A 99 -29.17 -11.49 9.43
C LEU A 99 -30.28 -12.20 10.20
N GLU A 100 -31.48 -11.62 10.26
CA GLU A 100 -32.64 -12.25 10.91
C GLU A 100 -32.97 -13.60 10.24
N GLU A 101 -32.96 -13.64 8.90
CA GLU A 101 -33.16 -14.88 8.15
C GLU A 101 -32.05 -15.92 8.44
N HIS A 102 -30.79 -15.47 8.59
CA HIS A 102 -29.62 -16.32 8.85
C HIS A 102 -29.57 -16.83 10.29
N GLN A 103 -30.21 -16.12 11.22
CA GLN A 103 -30.40 -16.52 12.61
C GLN A 103 -31.66 -17.37 12.82
N GLY A 104 -32.33 -17.79 11.74
CA GLY A 104 -33.50 -18.67 11.78
C GLY A 104 -33.24 -19.92 12.64
N LEU A 105 -34.16 -20.19 13.57
CA LEU A 105 -34.04 -21.28 14.55
C LEU A 105 -34.35 -22.63 13.91
N THR A 106 -35.23 -22.66 12.89
CA THR A 106 -35.62 -23.88 12.18
C THR A 106 -35.03 -23.95 10.77
N ALA A 107 -34.97 -25.16 10.21
CA ALA A 107 -34.50 -25.37 8.85
C ALA A 107 -35.41 -24.69 7.81
N GLU A 108 -36.72 -24.64 8.07
CA GLU A 108 -37.70 -23.97 7.20
C GLU A 108 -37.47 -22.46 7.14
N GLN A 109 -37.13 -21.83 8.28
CA GLN A 109 -36.77 -20.42 8.34
C GLN A 109 -35.47 -20.16 7.57
N ARG A 110 -34.42 -20.97 7.80
CA ARG A 110 -33.15 -20.84 7.08
C ARG A 110 -33.26 -21.18 5.60
N ALA A 111 -34.22 -22.01 5.19
CA ALA A 111 -34.42 -22.31 3.77
C ALA A 111 -34.87 -21.05 2.98
N LEU A 112 -35.61 -20.14 3.63
CA LEU A 112 -36.01 -18.85 3.04
C LEU A 112 -34.83 -17.86 2.95
N ALA A 113 -33.82 -18.02 3.80
CA ALA A 113 -32.68 -17.13 3.91
C ALA A 113 -32.01 -16.81 2.57
N VAL A 114 -31.71 -15.53 2.38
CA VAL A 114 -31.06 -15.03 1.17
C VAL A 114 -29.54 -15.33 1.16
N PRO A 115 -28.98 -15.93 0.11
CA PRO A 115 -27.53 -16.09 -0.01
C PRO A 115 -26.84 -14.75 -0.36
N LEU A 116 -25.69 -14.50 0.29
CA LEU A 116 -24.80 -13.41 -0.07
C LEU A 116 -23.76 -13.94 -1.06
N LEU A 117 -23.74 -13.42 -2.28
CA LEU A 117 -22.71 -13.70 -3.28
C LEU A 117 -21.65 -12.60 -3.21
N VAL A 118 -20.44 -12.94 -2.77
CA VAL A 118 -19.40 -11.94 -2.48
C VAL A 118 -18.41 -11.86 -3.63
N PHE A 119 -18.08 -10.63 -4.04
CA PHE A 119 -17.13 -10.31 -5.09
C PHE A 119 -16.10 -9.28 -4.63
N ALA A 120 -14.85 -9.46 -5.01
CA ALA A 120 -13.78 -8.48 -4.82
C ALA A 120 -13.40 -7.84 -6.16
N ALA A 121 -13.18 -6.53 -6.18
CA ALA A 121 -12.56 -5.87 -7.32
C ALA A 121 -11.09 -6.29 -7.41
N VAL A 122 -10.65 -6.71 -8.59
CA VAL A 122 -9.28 -7.18 -8.84
C VAL A 122 -8.67 -6.46 -10.02
N THR A 123 -7.35 -6.26 -9.97
CA THR A 123 -6.59 -5.75 -11.11
C THR A 123 -6.19 -6.92 -12.00
N ARG A 124 -6.48 -6.83 -13.30
CA ARG A 124 -6.04 -7.82 -14.31
C ARG A 124 -5.41 -7.10 -15.48
N ASN A 125 -4.33 -7.67 -16.02
CA ASN A 125 -3.63 -7.16 -17.21
C ASN A 125 -3.25 -5.67 -17.13
N LYS A 126 -2.86 -5.18 -15.93
CA LYS A 126 -2.53 -3.77 -15.65
C LYS A 126 -3.72 -2.80 -15.79
N THR A 127 -4.94 -3.31 -15.89
CA THR A 127 -6.17 -2.51 -15.87
C THR A 127 -6.76 -2.54 -14.45
N PRO A 128 -6.74 -1.42 -13.70
CA PRO A 128 -7.15 -1.41 -12.29
C PRO A 128 -8.67 -1.54 -12.05
N LYS A 129 -9.48 -1.45 -13.10
CA LYS A 129 -10.94 -1.41 -13.03
C LYS A 129 -11.55 -2.28 -14.13
N GLY A 130 -12.72 -2.85 -13.86
CA GLY A 130 -13.49 -3.63 -14.83
C GLY A 130 -13.52 -5.14 -14.55
N TYR A 131 -12.65 -5.63 -13.66
CA TYR A 131 -12.59 -7.04 -13.28
C TYR A 131 -13.05 -7.25 -11.84
N VAL A 132 -13.75 -8.35 -11.62
CA VAL A 132 -14.18 -8.83 -10.31
C VAL A 132 -13.85 -10.31 -10.17
N GLU A 133 -13.55 -10.72 -8.95
CA GLU A 133 -13.34 -12.11 -8.56
C GLU A 133 -14.49 -12.54 -7.66
N PHE A 134 -15.03 -13.74 -7.89
CA PHE A 134 -16.03 -14.35 -7.03
C PHE A 134 -15.34 -14.96 -5.81
N CYS A 135 -15.70 -14.52 -4.61
CA CYS A 135 -15.07 -14.92 -3.36
C CYS A 135 -15.82 -16.06 -2.65
N GLY A 136 -17.09 -16.29 -3.01
CA GLY A 136 -17.91 -17.39 -2.49
C GLY A 136 -19.33 -16.99 -2.10
N VAL A 137 -20.06 -17.96 -1.55
CA VAL A 137 -21.39 -17.78 -0.94
C VAL A 137 -21.19 -17.61 0.56
N ALA A 138 -21.81 -16.60 1.16
CA ALA A 138 -21.65 -16.30 2.57
C ALA A 138 -22.97 -16.25 3.35
N VAL A 139 -22.86 -16.51 4.65
CA VAL A 139 -23.88 -16.26 5.68
C VAL A 139 -23.38 -15.23 6.68
N ILE A 140 -24.28 -14.44 7.28
CA ILE A 140 -23.98 -13.43 8.28
C ILE A 140 -24.02 -14.12 9.65
N ASP A 141 -22.86 -14.22 10.31
CA ASP A 141 -22.76 -14.77 11.65
C ASP A 141 -23.26 -13.76 12.69
N HIS A 142 -22.83 -12.51 12.53
CA HIS A 142 -23.02 -11.45 13.50
C HIS A 142 -23.02 -10.07 12.80
N ALA A 143 -23.75 -9.12 13.36
CA ALA A 143 -23.65 -7.72 12.99
C ALA A 143 -23.50 -6.87 14.24
N GLU A 144 -22.57 -5.94 14.20
CA GLU A 144 -22.31 -5.00 15.28
C GLU A 144 -22.51 -3.58 14.77
N GLN A 145 -23.30 -2.79 15.50
CA GLN A 145 -23.32 -1.35 15.27
C GLN A 145 -22.02 -0.76 15.80
N ILE A 146 -21.24 -0.15 14.92
CA ILE A 146 -19.97 0.48 15.22
C ILE A 146 -20.06 1.99 15.00
N GLU A 147 -19.12 2.72 15.60
CA GLU A 147 -18.91 4.13 15.27
C GLU A 147 -17.76 4.22 14.29
N GLN A 148 -18.02 4.83 13.14
CA GLN A 148 -17.03 5.10 12.11
C GLN A 148 -16.75 6.60 12.07
N GLN A 149 -15.50 6.97 11.81
CA GLN A 149 -15.15 8.35 11.54
C GLN A 149 -14.83 8.52 10.07
N ALA A 150 -15.42 9.54 9.47
CA ALA A 150 -15.01 10.07 8.17
C ALA A 150 -15.03 11.59 8.29
N LYS A 151 -13.98 12.24 7.77
CA LYS A 151 -13.83 13.71 7.84
C LYS A 151 -13.92 14.27 9.28
N GLY A 152 -13.43 13.52 10.27
CA GLY A 152 -13.46 13.91 11.69
C GLY A 152 -14.85 13.93 12.34
N ILE A 153 -15.89 13.48 11.64
CA ILE A 153 -17.25 13.34 12.18
C ILE A 153 -17.50 11.87 12.42
N SER A 154 -17.81 11.53 13.67
CA SER A 154 -18.32 10.22 14.05
C SER A 154 -19.73 10.02 13.48
N PHE A 155 -19.94 8.90 12.82
CA PHE A 155 -21.26 8.45 12.36
C PHE A 155 -21.41 6.95 12.64
N PRO A 156 -22.62 6.49 12.96
CA PRO A 156 -22.87 5.07 13.19
C PRO A 156 -22.90 4.30 11.86
N ASN A 157 -22.42 3.07 11.85
CA ASN A 157 -22.61 2.11 10.76
C ASN A 157 -22.67 0.69 11.32
N TYR A 158 -22.88 -0.31 10.46
CA TYR A 158 -22.78 -1.72 10.84
C TYR A 158 -21.48 -2.34 10.32
N ARG A 159 -20.92 -3.25 11.10
CA ARG A 159 -19.91 -4.22 10.69
C ARG A 159 -20.53 -5.61 10.74
N TYR A 160 -20.45 -6.34 9.64
CA TYR A 160 -20.98 -7.68 9.47
C TYR A 160 -19.83 -8.69 9.45
N GLU A 161 -19.91 -9.71 10.28
CA GLU A 161 -19.06 -10.90 10.22
C GLU A 161 -19.72 -11.93 9.32
N LEU A 162 -19.07 -12.26 8.21
CA LEU A 162 -19.57 -13.21 7.22
C LEU A 162 -18.73 -14.48 7.25
N SER A 163 -19.40 -15.63 7.24
CA SER A 163 -18.82 -16.93 6.98
C SER A 163 -18.98 -17.31 5.52
N VAL A 164 -17.86 -17.47 4.81
CA VAL A 164 -17.85 -18.00 3.44
C VAL A 164 -17.96 -19.52 3.52
N LEU A 165 -18.95 -20.08 2.85
CA LEU A 165 -19.19 -21.51 2.81
C LEU A 165 -18.20 -22.20 1.87
N ASP A 166 -17.83 -23.43 2.22
CA ASP A 166 -16.99 -24.28 1.38
C ASP A 166 -17.75 -24.70 0.12
N LEU A 167 -17.16 -24.45 -1.04
CA LEU A 167 -17.69 -24.81 -2.35
C LEU A 167 -16.78 -25.81 -3.07
N SER A 168 -15.86 -26.46 -2.34
CA SER A 168 -14.93 -27.44 -2.88
C SER A 168 -15.63 -28.60 -3.61
N ALA A 169 -16.81 -29.00 -3.13
CA ALA A 169 -17.64 -30.02 -3.77
C ALA A 169 -18.24 -29.59 -5.13
N GLU A 170 -18.25 -28.29 -5.39
CA GLU A 170 -18.75 -27.64 -6.60
C GLU A 170 -17.61 -26.94 -7.39
N ASP A 171 -16.35 -27.36 -7.20
CA ASP A 171 -15.16 -26.79 -7.84
C ASP A 171 -15.04 -25.25 -7.65
N ASP A 172 -15.36 -24.76 -6.45
CA ASP A 172 -15.42 -23.34 -6.08
C ASP A 172 -16.37 -22.50 -6.94
N ARG A 173 -17.43 -23.13 -7.46
CA ARG A 173 -18.45 -22.49 -8.32
C ARG A 173 -19.83 -22.55 -7.69
N VAL A 174 -20.68 -21.66 -8.18
CA VAL A 174 -22.12 -21.69 -7.91
C VAL A 174 -22.85 -21.80 -9.24
N ASP A 175 -23.75 -22.77 -9.33
CA ASP A 175 -24.66 -22.86 -10.48
C ASP A 175 -25.72 -21.75 -10.39
N TRP A 176 -25.81 -20.91 -11.43
CA TRP A 176 -26.77 -19.81 -11.48
C TRP A 176 -28.22 -20.30 -11.49
N ALA A 177 -28.48 -21.54 -11.92
CA ALA A 177 -29.80 -22.16 -11.87
C ALA A 177 -30.39 -22.16 -10.44
N TRP A 178 -29.54 -22.21 -9.41
CA TRP A 178 -29.99 -22.06 -8.02
C TRP A 178 -30.62 -20.68 -7.76
N ILE A 179 -29.94 -19.62 -8.21
CA ILE A 179 -30.39 -18.24 -8.00
C ILE A 179 -31.66 -17.96 -8.83
N GLU A 180 -31.72 -18.48 -10.06
CA GLU A 180 -32.93 -18.44 -10.89
C GLU A 180 -34.11 -19.15 -10.23
N ALA A 181 -33.89 -20.35 -9.69
CA ALA A 181 -34.94 -21.08 -8.99
C ALA A 181 -35.43 -20.33 -7.74
N ARG A 182 -34.51 -19.69 -7.00
CA ARG A 182 -34.89 -18.82 -5.88
C ARG A 182 -35.72 -17.61 -6.31
N GLY A 183 -35.54 -17.08 -7.52
CA GLY A 183 -36.38 -16.01 -8.05
C GLY A 183 -37.52 -16.45 -8.96
N ASN A 184 -37.83 -17.74 -9.01
CA ASN A 184 -39.02 -18.24 -9.69
C ASN A 184 -40.24 -18.25 -8.74
N PRO A 185 -41.31 -17.49 -9.03
CA PRO A 185 -42.52 -17.47 -8.20
C PRO A 185 -43.33 -18.77 -8.24
N GLU A 186 -43.01 -19.70 -9.14
CA GLU A 186 -43.67 -21.00 -9.27
C GLU A 186 -42.99 -22.10 -8.44
N LEU A 187 -41.74 -21.89 -8.00
CA LEU A 187 -40.95 -22.88 -7.30
C LEU A 187 -40.97 -22.68 -5.78
N SER A 188 -41.21 -23.79 -5.06
CA SER A 188 -41.14 -23.80 -3.61
C SER A 188 -39.71 -23.59 -3.11
N THR A 189 -39.56 -23.25 -1.84
CA THR A 189 -38.25 -23.13 -1.20
C THR A 189 -37.48 -24.46 -1.23
N ALA A 190 -38.19 -25.59 -1.11
CA ALA A 190 -37.57 -26.91 -1.22
C ALA A 190 -37.03 -27.18 -2.63
N ASP A 191 -37.76 -26.78 -3.68
CA ASP A 191 -37.30 -26.94 -5.07
C ASP A 191 -36.04 -26.13 -5.34
N ALA A 192 -36.01 -24.87 -4.90
CA ALA A 192 -34.82 -24.02 -5.02
C ALA A 192 -33.64 -24.57 -4.18
N LEU A 193 -33.90 -25.11 -2.99
CA LEU A 193 -32.87 -25.66 -2.11
C LEU A 193 -32.16 -26.89 -2.72
N ARG A 194 -32.84 -27.69 -3.57
CA ARG A 194 -32.20 -28.84 -4.24
C ARG A 194 -31.06 -28.46 -5.16
N LEU A 195 -31.09 -27.24 -5.71
CA LEU A 195 -30.06 -26.71 -6.60
C LEU A 195 -28.94 -25.99 -5.84
N ALA A 196 -29.08 -25.81 -4.53
CA ALA A 196 -28.09 -25.10 -3.72
C ALA A 196 -26.81 -25.95 -3.50
N PRO A 197 -25.65 -25.29 -3.32
CA PRO A 197 -24.41 -25.95 -2.92
C PRO A 197 -24.60 -26.84 -1.69
N ARG A 198 -23.82 -27.91 -1.60
CA ARG A 198 -23.89 -28.88 -0.51
C ARG A 198 -23.74 -28.21 0.86
N SER A 199 -22.76 -27.32 1.01
CA SER A 199 -22.51 -26.58 2.25
C SER A 199 -23.69 -25.68 2.65
N TRP A 200 -24.35 -25.03 1.68
CA TRP A 200 -25.57 -24.26 1.93
C TRP A 200 -26.72 -25.14 2.41
N ARG A 201 -26.95 -26.30 1.76
CA ARG A 201 -28.00 -27.25 2.18
C ARG A 201 -27.76 -27.77 3.60
N GLN A 202 -26.52 -28.11 3.93
CA GLN A 202 -26.14 -28.57 5.26
C GLN A 202 -26.29 -27.45 6.31
N TRP A 203 -25.95 -26.21 5.97
CA TRP A 203 -26.21 -25.05 6.83
C TRP A 203 -27.71 -24.80 7.05
N VAL A 204 -28.54 -24.92 6.00
CA VAL A 204 -30.00 -24.79 6.15
C VAL A 204 -30.52 -25.85 7.13
N GLU A 205 -30.08 -27.09 7.00
CA GLU A 205 -30.52 -28.19 7.88
C GLU A 205 -30.07 -27.98 9.35
N GLN A 206 -28.80 -27.67 9.58
CA GLN A 206 -28.18 -27.73 10.92
C GLN A 206 -27.91 -26.35 11.56
N GLY A 207 -28.05 -25.27 10.79
CA GLY A 207 -27.80 -23.90 11.24
C GLY A 207 -26.35 -23.66 11.66
N ARG A 208 -26.16 -22.89 12.74
CA ARG A 208 -24.83 -22.54 13.26
C ARG A 208 -23.98 -23.76 13.67
N ALA A 209 -24.61 -24.88 14.03
CA ALA A 209 -23.88 -26.10 14.42
C ALA A 209 -23.05 -26.69 13.28
N ALA A 210 -23.45 -26.47 12.02
CA ALA A 210 -22.69 -26.94 10.86
C ALA A 210 -21.45 -26.10 10.54
N MET A 211 -21.30 -24.89 11.10
CA MET A 211 -20.24 -23.93 10.71
C MET A 211 -18.82 -24.49 10.72
N PRO A 212 -18.39 -25.33 11.68
CA PRO A 212 -17.04 -25.90 11.65
C PRO A 212 -16.76 -26.78 10.42
N GLU A 213 -17.79 -27.38 9.82
CA GLU A 213 -17.68 -28.29 8.68
C GLU A 213 -17.97 -27.61 7.34
N VAL A 214 -18.92 -26.67 7.31
CA VAL A 214 -19.39 -26.07 6.05
C VAL A 214 -18.73 -24.75 5.72
N ARG A 215 -17.89 -24.21 6.60
CA ARG A 215 -17.10 -22.99 6.34
C ARG A 215 -15.85 -23.34 5.54
N ARG A 216 -15.54 -22.51 4.54
CA ARG A 216 -14.32 -22.62 3.73
C ARG A 216 -13.09 -22.63 4.63
N GLN A 217 -12.18 -23.58 4.39
CA GLN A 217 -10.86 -23.64 5.01
C GLN A 217 -9.83 -23.97 3.94
N ALA A 218 -8.70 -23.25 3.92
CA ALA A 218 -7.58 -23.59 3.07
C ALA A 218 -6.98 -24.93 3.53
N VAL A 219 -6.88 -25.89 2.61
CA VAL A 219 -6.15 -27.14 2.85
C VAL A 219 -4.67 -26.79 3.07
N SER A 220 -4.18 -26.92 4.30
CA SER A 220 -2.74 -26.91 4.54
C SER A 220 -2.12 -28.08 3.75
N PRO A 221 -1.00 -27.90 3.03
CA PRO A 221 -0.29 -29.05 2.48
C PRO A 221 0.07 -30.01 3.62
N PRO A 222 0.02 -31.34 3.39
CA PRO A 222 0.27 -32.31 4.44
C PRO A 222 1.64 -32.05 5.05
N ARG A 223 1.67 -31.77 6.36
CA ARG A 223 2.89 -31.72 7.15
C ARG A 223 3.41 -33.14 7.27
N ASP A 224 4.41 -33.50 6.48
CA ASP A 224 5.26 -34.65 6.75
C ASP A 224 5.97 -34.41 8.09
N ARG A 225 5.37 -34.91 9.17
CA ARG A 225 5.98 -34.99 10.50
C ARG A 225 6.66 -36.34 10.62
N GLU A 226 7.97 -36.39 10.40
CA GLU A 226 8.79 -37.43 11.03
C GLU A 226 9.04 -37.07 12.51
N PRO A 227 8.84 -38.01 13.45
CA PRO A 227 9.06 -37.76 14.87
C PRO A 227 10.54 -37.95 15.22
N VAL A 228 11.26 -36.84 15.44
CA VAL A 228 12.59 -36.91 16.07
C VAL A 228 12.42 -37.16 17.56
N ARG A 229 12.90 -38.32 18.00
CA ARG A 229 12.94 -38.79 19.39
C ARG A 229 13.75 -37.82 20.25
N GLN A 230 13.17 -37.38 21.38
CA GLN A 230 13.91 -36.77 22.47
C GLN A 230 14.66 -37.86 23.25
N SER A 231 15.92 -37.59 23.60
CA SER A 231 16.62 -38.26 24.70
C SER A 231 17.39 -37.22 25.50
N PRO A 232 17.58 -37.45 26.82
CA PRO A 232 17.71 -36.36 27.78
C PRO A 232 19.15 -35.92 28.04
N GLU A 233 19.23 -34.64 28.43
CA GLU A 233 20.23 -33.91 29.21
C GLU A 233 21.56 -34.59 29.59
N SER A 234 22.66 -33.88 29.31
CA SER A 234 23.74 -33.72 30.30
C SER A 234 24.46 -32.37 30.11
N GLY A 235 24.76 -31.71 31.23
CA GLY A 235 25.87 -30.76 31.35
C GLY A 235 25.56 -29.28 31.13
N ARG A 236 25.15 -28.60 32.21
CA ARG A 236 25.27 -27.14 32.36
C ARG A 236 26.75 -26.75 32.41
N GLU A 237 27.15 -25.70 31.68
CA GLU A 237 28.28 -24.85 32.09
C GLU A 237 28.07 -23.41 31.58
N PHE A 238 28.16 -22.46 32.52
CA PHE A 238 27.99 -21.03 32.31
C PHE A 238 29.23 -20.40 31.65
N PRO A 239 29.10 -19.29 30.91
CA PRO A 239 30.23 -18.60 30.28
C PRO A 239 31.04 -17.79 31.31
N PRO A 240 32.36 -17.61 31.13
CA PRO A 240 33.17 -16.74 31.97
C PRO A 240 32.99 -15.25 31.59
N PRO A 241 33.32 -14.31 32.49
CA PRO A 241 32.96 -12.91 32.35
C PRO A 241 33.91 -12.11 31.45
N LEU A 242 33.36 -11.05 30.85
CA LEU A 242 34.04 -10.01 30.08
C LEU A 242 35.23 -9.38 30.83
N PRO A 243 36.34 -9.02 30.15
CA PRO A 243 37.33 -8.10 30.71
C PRO A 243 37.02 -6.63 30.36
N ALA A 244 37.25 -5.75 31.34
CA ALA A 244 37.11 -4.30 31.29
C ALA A 244 38.39 -3.61 30.71
N PRO A 245 38.38 -2.28 30.47
CA PRO A 245 39.12 -1.61 29.39
C PRO A 245 40.59 -1.32 29.70
N ARG A 246 41.41 -1.17 28.64
CA ARG A 246 42.77 -0.60 28.71
C ARG A 246 42.84 0.71 27.92
N GLU A 247 43.23 1.79 28.60
CA GLU A 247 43.80 2.99 27.98
C GLU A 247 45.35 2.99 28.08
N PRO A 248 46.09 4.04 27.69
CA PRO A 248 46.65 4.19 26.34
C PRO A 248 48.19 4.28 26.34
N GLY A 249 48.83 3.94 25.21
CA GLY A 249 50.28 4.10 25.06
C GLY A 249 50.82 3.83 23.64
N VAL A 250 50.89 4.90 22.84
CA VAL A 250 52.04 5.39 22.02
C VAL A 250 53.23 4.41 21.90
N SER A 251 53.88 4.08 20.78
CA SER A 251 53.96 4.55 19.39
C SER A 251 54.72 3.48 18.56
N GLY A 252 54.61 3.52 17.23
CA GLY A 252 55.50 2.73 16.36
C GLY A 252 55.07 2.72 14.89
N SER A 253 55.31 3.84 14.20
CA SER A 253 55.06 4.07 12.77
C SER A 253 55.81 3.08 11.87
N ALA A 254 55.09 2.51 10.90
CA ALA A 254 55.64 2.11 9.60
C ALA A 254 54.64 2.51 8.51
N SER A 255 54.94 3.67 7.93
CA SER A 255 54.25 4.34 6.83
C SER A 255 53.99 3.44 5.62
N ARG A 256 52.72 3.14 5.37
CA ARG A 256 52.17 3.04 4.01
C ARG A 256 51.25 4.23 3.80
N THR A 257 51.61 5.04 2.82
CA THR A 257 50.97 6.28 2.37
C THR A 257 49.45 6.16 2.25
N PRO A 258 48.66 6.94 3.00
CA PRO A 258 47.24 7.12 2.73
C PRO A 258 47.11 8.25 1.70
N THR A 259 47.14 7.87 0.42
CA THR A 259 46.79 8.79 -0.66
C THR A 259 45.49 8.32 -1.27
N GLU A 260 44.39 8.69 -0.63
CA GLU A 260 43.16 9.18 -1.28
C GLU A 260 42.22 9.64 -0.17
N SER A 261 42.39 10.93 0.17
CA SER A 261 41.34 11.85 0.57
C SER A 261 40.00 11.18 0.90
N SER A 262 39.72 11.01 2.19
CA SER A 262 38.37 10.99 2.75
C SER A 262 37.69 12.32 2.43
N ALA A 263 37.35 12.52 1.16
CA ALA A 263 36.39 13.52 0.76
C ALA A 263 35.06 13.03 1.31
N GLU A 264 34.54 13.71 2.35
CA GLU A 264 33.17 13.48 2.79
C GLU A 264 32.27 13.49 1.55
N LEU A 265 31.58 12.38 1.30
CA LEU A 265 30.62 12.30 0.22
C LEU A 265 29.61 13.45 0.41
N MET A 266 29.58 14.41 -0.51
CA MET A 266 28.58 15.47 -0.47
C MET A 266 27.21 14.92 -0.92
N VAL A 267 26.12 15.49 -0.40
CA VAL A 267 24.74 15.14 -0.81
C VAL A 267 24.57 15.23 -2.34
N SER A 268 25.15 16.24 -2.98
CA SER A 268 25.14 16.38 -4.44
C SER A 268 25.76 15.19 -5.17
N VAL A 269 26.92 14.70 -4.69
CA VAL A 269 27.62 13.55 -5.27
C VAL A 269 26.83 12.26 -5.04
N LEU A 270 26.20 12.09 -3.87
CA LEU A 270 25.29 10.97 -3.62
C LEU A 270 24.13 10.98 -4.62
N MET A 271 23.44 12.12 -4.78
CA MET A 271 22.29 12.23 -5.69
C MET A 271 22.69 12.05 -7.16
N ASP A 272 23.89 12.48 -7.54
CA ASP A 272 24.42 12.28 -8.89
C ASP A 272 24.75 10.81 -9.15
N ARG A 273 25.33 10.10 -8.17
CA ARG A 273 25.60 8.66 -8.26
C ARG A 273 24.31 7.84 -8.33
N LEU A 274 23.29 8.20 -7.54
CA LEU A 274 21.98 7.56 -7.58
C LEU A 274 21.30 7.78 -8.94
N ARG A 275 21.31 9.01 -9.49
CA ARG A 275 20.71 9.32 -10.81
C ARG A 275 21.43 8.66 -11.99
N ASN A 276 22.73 8.40 -11.86
CA ASN A 276 23.57 7.84 -12.92
C ASN A 276 24.03 6.41 -12.62
N LEU A 277 23.22 5.64 -11.88
CA LEU A 277 23.53 4.26 -11.53
C LEU A 277 23.75 3.42 -12.80
N ARG A 278 24.91 2.75 -12.87
CA ARG A 278 25.22 1.83 -13.98
C ARG A 278 24.39 0.55 -13.85
N VAL A 279 23.27 0.53 -14.55
CA VAL A 279 22.32 -0.59 -14.64
C VAL A 279 22.43 -1.32 -15.97
N HIS A 280 22.30 -2.64 -15.94
CA HIS A 280 22.24 -3.46 -17.16
C HIS A 280 20.98 -3.11 -17.96
N LYS A 281 21.07 -3.09 -19.30
CA LYS A 281 19.92 -2.82 -20.18
C LYS A 281 19.68 -4.03 -21.07
N ARG A 282 18.42 -4.49 -21.15
CA ARG A 282 17.98 -5.56 -22.06
C ARG A 282 16.72 -5.10 -22.77
N ASN A 283 16.71 -5.17 -24.11
CA ASN A 283 15.58 -4.74 -24.95
C ASN A 283 15.07 -3.32 -24.63
N GLY A 284 15.99 -2.37 -24.40
CA GLY A 284 15.66 -0.98 -24.07
C GLY A 284 15.18 -0.74 -22.64
N ARG A 285 14.93 -1.78 -21.84
CA ARG A 285 14.52 -1.68 -20.43
C ARG A 285 15.70 -1.85 -19.50
N GLN A 286 15.76 -1.02 -18.46
CA GLN A 286 16.82 -1.05 -17.45
C GLN A 286 16.51 -2.10 -16.38
N SER A 287 17.52 -2.86 -15.95
CA SER A 287 17.41 -3.82 -14.85
C SER A 287 17.08 -3.10 -13.55
N ARG A 288 16.18 -3.70 -12.77
CA ARG A 288 15.70 -3.18 -11.47
C ARG A 288 16.52 -3.70 -10.29
N HIS A 289 17.45 -4.62 -10.52
CA HIS A 289 18.14 -5.34 -9.45
C HIS A 289 18.94 -4.43 -8.53
N LYS A 290 19.78 -3.56 -9.11
CA LYS A 290 20.59 -2.60 -8.35
C LYS A 290 19.73 -1.52 -7.67
N PRO A 291 18.76 -0.89 -8.34
CA PRO A 291 17.83 0.05 -7.68
C PRO A 291 17.06 -0.56 -6.50
N LEU A 292 16.53 -1.78 -6.63
CA LEU A 292 15.77 -2.45 -5.56
C LEU A 292 16.68 -2.77 -4.36
N ALA A 293 17.90 -3.25 -4.59
CA ALA A 293 18.87 -3.48 -3.53
C ALA A 293 19.33 -2.20 -2.82
N LEU A 294 19.48 -1.08 -3.55
CA LEU A 294 19.76 0.23 -2.93
C LEU A 294 18.57 0.75 -2.12
N LEU A 295 17.34 0.59 -2.60
CA LEU A 295 16.14 1.00 -1.87
C LEU A 295 15.98 0.18 -0.58
N TRP A 296 16.31 -1.12 -0.62
CA TRP A 296 16.44 -1.98 0.56
C TRP A 296 17.53 -1.46 1.53
N GLY A 297 18.71 -1.07 1.03
CA GLY A 297 19.75 -0.49 1.88
C GLY A 297 19.34 0.82 2.54
N ILE A 298 18.60 1.68 1.82
CA ILE A 298 18.00 2.91 2.38
C ILE A 298 16.98 2.58 3.46
N SER A 299 16.17 1.52 3.29
CA SER A 299 15.15 1.14 4.26
C SER A 299 15.72 0.68 5.58
N ARG A 300 16.90 0.03 5.58
CA ARG A 300 17.62 -0.31 6.80
C ARG A 300 17.99 0.93 7.61
N VAL A 301 18.55 1.95 6.95
CA VAL A 301 18.86 3.24 7.60
C VAL A 301 17.59 3.91 8.13
N ALA A 302 16.50 3.90 7.34
CA ALA A 302 15.22 4.50 7.72
C ALA A 302 14.59 3.83 8.97
N THR A 303 14.77 2.53 9.12
CA THR A 303 14.19 1.70 10.19
C THR A 303 15.15 1.46 11.36
N GLY A 304 16.33 2.09 11.36
CA GLY A 304 17.33 1.95 12.42
C GLY A 304 18.04 0.60 12.45
N ARG A 305 17.92 -0.21 11.39
CA ARG A 305 18.68 -1.46 11.23
C ARG A 305 20.14 -1.15 10.83
N PRO A 306 21.10 -2.05 11.10
CA PRO A 306 22.47 -1.90 10.63
C PRO A 306 22.53 -1.69 9.11
N HIS A 307 23.37 -0.76 8.64
CA HIS A 307 23.44 -0.41 7.21
C HIS A 307 24.02 -1.53 6.33
N LEU A 308 24.82 -2.42 6.92
CA LEU A 308 25.26 -3.69 6.36
C LEU A 308 24.36 -4.83 6.86
N ALA A 309 24.16 -5.87 6.05
CA ALA A 309 23.56 -7.11 6.52
C ALA A 309 24.29 -8.34 5.97
N PRO A 310 24.24 -9.48 6.68
CA PRO A 310 24.78 -10.74 6.18
C PRO A 310 24.11 -11.18 4.89
N TRP A 311 24.88 -11.84 4.02
CA TRP A 311 24.47 -12.31 2.70
C TRP A 311 23.17 -13.11 2.73
N ARG A 312 22.97 -13.98 3.73
CA ARG A 312 21.75 -14.79 3.84
C ARG A 312 20.49 -13.93 3.99
N GLU A 313 20.55 -12.91 4.84
CA GLU A 313 19.47 -11.95 5.07
C GLU A 313 19.24 -11.10 3.81
N PHE A 314 20.31 -10.60 3.19
CA PHE A 314 20.21 -9.89 1.92
C PHE A 314 19.57 -10.76 0.83
N ARG A 315 20.01 -12.02 0.68
CA ARG A 315 19.51 -12.95 -0.34
C ARG A 315 18.02 -13.20 -0.17
N GLU A 316 17.55 -13.40 1.06
CA GLU A 316 16.14 -13.64 1.34
C GLU A 316 15.30 -12.39 1.07
N GLU A 317 15.65 -11.27 1.70
CA GLU A 317 14.86 -10.04 1.63
C GLU A 317 14.90 -9.44 0.21
N VAL A 318 16.09 -9.27 -0.37
CA VAL A 318 16.25 -8.73 -1.72
C VAL A 318 15.82 -9.75 -2.78
N GLY A 319 16.07 -11.04 -2.58
CA GLY A 319 15.60 -12.08 -3.51
C GLY A 319 14.08 -12.06 -3.67
N SER A 320 13.33 -11.92 -2.58
CA SER A 320 11.87 -11.72 -2.64
C SER A 320 11.49 -10.45 -3.40
N LEU A 321 12.19 -9.33 -3.17
CA LEU A 321 11.93 -8.07 -3.90
C LEU A 321 12.20 -8.21 -5.40
N LEU A 322 13.27 -8.92 -5.78
CA LEU A 322 13.60 -9.17 -7.19
C LEU A 322 12.58 -10.07 -7.86
N ALA A 323 12.05 -11.08 -7.16
CA ALA A 323 11.02 -11.97 -7.68
C ALA A 323 9.71 -11.23 -7.97
N GLU A 324 9.32 -10.32 -7.08
CA GLU A 324 8.05 -9.61 -7.15
C GLU A 324 8.11 -8.34 -8.02
N PHE A 325 9.14 -7.52 -7.82
CA PHE A 325 9.26 -6.19 -8.43
C PHE A 325 10.28 -6.13 -9.58
N GLY A 326 10.97 -7.23 -9.85
CA GLY A 326 11.86 -7.37 -11.00
C GLY A 326 11.16 -7.22 -12.35
N LEU A 327 11.92 -7.26 -13.44
CA LEU A 327 11.31 -7.35 -14.77
C LEU A 327 10.83 -8.80 -15.00
N PRO A 328 9.66 -9.03 -15.64
CA PRO A 328 9.11 -10.37 -15.82
C PRO A 328 10.06 -11.40 -16.47
N GLU A 329 10.94 -10.93 -17.34
CA GLU A 329 11.89 -11.74 -18.13
C GLU A 329 13.27 -11.90 -17.44
N SER A 330 13.42 -11.41 -16.21
CA SER A 330 14.70 -11.42 -15.50
C SER A 330 14.73 -12.50 -14.43
N SER A 331 15.84 -13.25 -14.40
CA SER A 331 16.11 -14.19 -13.33
C SER A 331 16.29 -13.47 -12.00
N VAL A 332 15.87 -14.15 -10.92
CA VAL A 332 16.10 -13.70 -9.54
C VAL A 332 17.52 -14.04 -9.15
N THR A 333 18.41 -13.04 -9.25
CA THR A 333 19.86 -13.18 -9.04
C THR A 333 20.33 -12.15 -8.00
N PRO A 334 20.08 -12.36 -6.70
CA PRO A 334 20.49 -11.42 -5.65
C PRO A 334 22.01 -11.24 -5.57
N GLU A 335 22.81 -12.21 -6.03
CA GLU A 335 24.26 -12.15 -6.06
C GLU A 335 24.77 -11.03 -6.98
N TYR A 336 24.01 -10.75 -8.04
CA TYR A 336 24.36 -9.71 -9.01
C TYR A 336 24.38 -8.30 -8.38
N PRO A 337 23.27 -7.78 -7.80
CA PRO A 337 23.31 -6.47 -7.17
C PRO A 337 24.22 -6.44 -5.93
N PHE A 338 24.34 -7.54 -5.17
CA PHE A 338 25.17 -7.58 -3.95
C PHE A 338 26.63 -7.22 -4.22
N VAL A 339 27.20 -7.72 -5.33
CA VAL A 339 28.59 -7.46 -5.70
C VAL A 339 28.70 -6.23 -6.60
N HIS A 340 27.90 -6.17 -7.67
CA HIS A 340 28.10 -5.14 -8.69
C HIS A 340 27.65 -3.74 -8.25
N LEU A 341 26.98 -3.60 -7.10
CA LEU A 341 26.75 -2.29 -6.49
C LEU A 341 28.03 -1.65 -5.96
N GLN A 342 29.08 -2.41 -5.64
CA GLN A 342 30.38 -1.83 -5.21
C GLN A 342 30.95 -0.86 -6.26
N THR A 343 30.68 -1.10 -7.54
CA THR A 343 31.12 -0.21 -8.64
C THR A 343 30.44 1.17 -8.64
N SER A 344 29.38 1.36 -7.83
CA SER A 344 28.74 2.66 -7.63
C SER A 344 29.42 3.52 -6.57
N ALA A 345 30.32 2.94 -5.76
CA ALA A 345 30.86 3.55 -4.55
C ALA A 345 29.77 4.03 -3.55
N LEU A 346 28.57 3.43 -3.63
CA LEU A 346 27.48 3.60 -2.68
C LEU A 346 27.29 2.36 -1.79
N TRP A 347 28.03 1.30 -2.05
CA TRP A 347 27.82 -0.03 -1.48
C TRP A 347 29.14 -0.67 -1.09
N ASP A 348 29.20 -1.22 0.12
CA ASP A 348 30.34 -1.95 0.65
C ASP A 348 29.98 -3.44 0.79
N VAL A 349 31.00 -4.29 0.66
CA VAL A 349 30.91 -5.72 0.99
C VAL A 349 32.14 -6.09 1.81
N HIS A 350 31.90 -6.65 2.99
CA HIS A 350 32.91 -7.09 3.95
C HIS A 350 32.88 -8.61 4.10
N GLY A 351 34.04 -9.21 4.42
CA GLY A 351 34.15 -10.66 4.59
C GLY A 351 34.35 -11.45 3.29
N LEU A 352 34.65 -10.77 2.16
CA LEU A 352 35.09 -11.41 0.93
C LEU A 352 36.61 -11.30 0.74
N PRO A 353 37.31 -12.42 0.47
CA PRO A 353 38.71 -12.41 0.02
C PRO A 353 38.92 -11.57 -1.25
N PRO A 354 40.04 -10.82 -1.37
CA PRO A 354 40.34 -10.01 -2.56
C PRO A 354 40.50 -10.81 -3.87
N GLU A 355 40.74 -12.12 -3.75
CA GLU A 355 41.10 -13.03 -4.86
C GLU A 355 39.88 -13.72 -5.50
N LEU A 356 38.68 -13.55 -4.94
CA LEU A 356 37.45 -14.05 -5.56
C LEU A 356 37.05 -13.12 -6.70
N ASP A 357 37.29 -13.57 -7.93
CA ASP A 357 36.70 -12.94 -9.11
C ASP A 357 35.19 -12.82 -8.90
N ALA A 358 34.70 -11.59 -9.00
CA ALA A 358 33.35 -11.11 -8.72
C ALA A 358 32.27 -11.68 -9.68
N VAL A 359 32.37 -12.95 -10.04
CA VAL A 359 31.46 -13.69 -10.90
C VAL A 359 30.96 -14.93 -10.17
N ALA A 360 29.73 -14.79 -9.64
CA ALA A 360 28.72 -15.84 -9.59
C ALA A 360 28.99 -17.15 -8.82
N ASP A 361 29.82 -17.16 -7.76
CA ASP A 361 29.80 -18.32 -6.84
C ASP A 361 28.86 -18.08 -5.65
N ALA A 362 27.56 -18.25 -5.90
CA ALA A 362 26.52 -18.21 -4.87
C ALA A 362 26.84 -19.16 -3.70
N ALA A 363 27.55 -20.27 -3.96
CA ALA A 363 27.97 -21.22 -2.92
C ALA A 363 29.12 -20.66 -2.06
N ALA A 364 30.01 -19.84 -2.62
CA ALA A 364 31.01 -19.11 -1.83
C ALA A 364 30.35 -18.11 -0.87
N PHE A 365 29.33 -17.37 -1.32
CA PHE A 365 28.59 -16.45 -0.45
C PHE A 365 27.81 -17.18 0.65
N ASP A 366 27.22 -18.34 0.34
CA ASP A 366 26.55 -19.14 1.38
C ASP A 366 27.51 -19.65 2.44
N ARG A 367 28.73 -20.04 2.03
CA ARG A 367 29.76 -20.52 2.95
C ARG A 367 30.36 -19.40 3.81
N LEU A 368 30.70 -18.27 3.20
CA LEU A 368 31.41 -17.16 3.86
C LEU A 368 30.46 -16.20 4.58
N ASN A 369 29.19 -16.12 4.14
CA ASN A 369 28.16 -15.21 4.62
C ASN A 369 28.65 -13.74 4.77
N PRO A 370 29.25 -13.16 3.71
CA PRO A 370 29.77 -11.79 3.77
C PRO A 370 28.66 -10.78 4.08
N GLU A 371 29.03 -9.64 4.64
CA GLU A 371 28.07 -8.56 4.93
C GLU A 371 28.11 -7.54 3.79
N GLY A 372 26.95 -7.05 3.36
CA GLY A 372 26.86 -6.04 2.32
C GLY A 372 25.74 -5.04 2.57
N GLY A 373 25.92 -3.81 2.10
CA GLY A 373 24.99 -2.72 2.35
C GLY A 373 25.48 -1.37 1.84
N VAL A 374 24.72 -0.31 2.13
CA VAL A 374 25.16 1.05 1.78
C VAL A 374 26.41 1.43 2.58
N THR A 375 27.35 2.19 2.00
CA THR A 375 28.58 2.54 2.74
C THR A 375 28.27 3.35 4.01
N GLU A 376 29.18 3.35 4.97
CA GLU A 376 29.01 4.11 6.22
C GLU A 376 28.79 5.62 5.96
N GLN A 377 29.49 6.19 4.98
CA GLN A 377 29.30 7.58 4.56
C GLN A 377 27.89 7.83 4.01
N VAL A 378 27.39 6.91 3.17
CA VAL A 378 26.03 7.00 2.62
C VAL A 378 24.99 6.84 3.74
N ALA A 379 25.19 5.91 4.67
CA ALA A 379 24.32 5.71 5.83
C ALA A 379 24.22 6.98 6.69
N ARG A 380 25.35 7.67 6.94
CA ARG A 380 25.35 8.96 7.67
C ARG A 380 24.53 10.03 6.95
N LEU A 381 24.72 10.21 5.65
CA LEU A 381 23.95 11.18 4.86
C LEU A 381 22.46 10.84 4.83
N LEU A 382 22.12 9.55 4.66
CA LEU A 382 20.74 9.07 4.68
C LEU A 382 20.10 9.14 6.08
N GLY A 383 20.86 9.42 7.14
CA GLY A 383 20.29 9.75 8.45
C GLY A 383 19.43 11.02 8.39
N ASP A 384 19.78 11.97 7.54
CA ASP A 384 18.99 13.17 7.29
C ASP A 384 17.69 12.82 6.53
N PRO A 385 16.49 13.13 7.08
CA PRO A 385 15.21 12.85 6.43
C PRO A 385 15.04 13.50 5.06
N PHE A 386 15.59 14.68 4.81
CA PHE A 386 15.55 15.37 3.52
C PHE A 386 16.35 14.60 2.47
N VAL A 387 17.59 14.25 2.82
CA VAL A 387 18.49 13.49 1.93
C VAL A 387 17.88 12.12 1.64
N ARG A 388 17.34 11.46 2.65
CA ARG A 388 16.67 10.16 2.51
C ARG A 388 15.46 10.23 1.59
N SER A 389 14.59 11.24 1.77
CA SER A 389 13.44 11.49 0.89
C SER A 389 13.86 11.68 -0.57
N GLN A 390 14.89 12.49 -0.81
CA GLN A 390 15.41 12.73 -2.16
C GLN A 390 15.98 11.45 -2.79
N ALA A 391 16.71 10.63 -2.02
CA ALA A 391 17.27 9.37 -2.50
C ALA A 391 16.19 8.36 -2.91
N VAL A 392 15.15 8.21 -2.08
CA VAL A 392 13.98 7.36 -2.38
C VAL A 392 13.29 7.84 -3.64
N ALA A 393 13.00 9.14 -3.75
CA ALA A 393 12.35 9.72 -4.94
C ALA A 393 13.17 9.50 -6.21
N VAL A 394 14.50 9.75 -6.17
CA VAL A 394 15.39 9.53 -7.32
C VAL A 394 15.30 8.09 -7.82
N LEU A 395 15.38 7.09 -6.94
CA LEU A 395 15.34 5.69 -7.34
C LEU A 395 13.98 5.30 -7.93
N ARG A 396 12.89 5.75 -7.32
CA ARG A 396 11.51 5.49 -7.76
C ARG A 396 11.25 6.06 -9.15
N GLU A 397 11.50 7.35 -9.32
CA GLU A 397 11.19 8.08 -10.55
C GLU A 397 12.12 7.70 -11.70
N THR A 398 13.39 7.40 -11.42
CA THR A 398 14.38 7.11 -12.46
C THR A 398 14.33 5.66 -12.94
N TYR A 399 14.18 4.69 -12.03
CA TYR A 399 14.37 3.28 -12.35
C TYR A 399 13.13 2.42 -12.15
N LEU A 400 12.16 2.88 -11.35
CA LEU A 400 11.00 2.09 -10.94
C LEU A 400 9.64 2.74 -11.28
N PRO A 401 9.47 3.53 -12.36
CA PRO A 401 8.22 4.28 -12.58
C PRO A 401 7.00 3.39 -12.82
N ASP A 402 7.20 2.17 -13.33
CA ASP A 402 6.13 1.22 -13.70
C ASP A 402 5.91 0.13 -12.64
N ILE A 403 6.20 0.41 -11.37
CA ILE A 403 6.00 -0.52 -10.23
C ILE A 403 4.89 0.01 -9.34
N ASP A 404 4.15 -0.90 -8.71
CA ASP A 404 3.29 -0.56 -7.58
C ASP A 404 4.14 0.00 -6.43
N GLN A 405 4.19 1.33 -6.35
CA GLN A 405 5.03 2.04 -5.39
C GLN A 405 4.59 1.77 -3.95
N HIS A 406 3.29 1.61 -3.72
CA HIS A 406 2.74 1.39 -2.40
C HIS A 406 3.20 0.03 -1.87
N ALA A 407 2.98 -1.04 -2.65
CA ALA A 407 3.41 -2.38 -2.28
C ALA A 407 4.93 -2.46 -2.03
N LEU A 408 5.73 -1.84 -2.89
CA LEU A 408 7.19 -1.83 -2.74
C LEU A 408 7.64 -1.09 -1.47
N LEU A 409 7.08 0.09 -1.20
CA LEU A 409 7.48 0.90 -0.04
C LEU A 409 6.98 0.29 1.27
N GLU A 410 5.75 -0.23 1.31
CA GLU A 410 5.21 -0.96 2.47
C GLU A 410 6.08 -2.16 2.82
N ARG A 411 6.43 -3.00 1.83
CA ARG A 411 7.31 -4.16 2.00
C ARG A 411 8.66 -3.81 2.60
N LEU A 412 9.14 -2.59 2.34
CA LEU A 412 10.42 -2.09 2.82
C LEU A 412 10.32 -1.31 4.15
N GLY A 413 9.12 -1.08 4.69
CA GLY A 413 8.93 -0.21 5.86
C GLY A 413 9.13 1.28 5.54
N LEU A 414 8.90 1.66 4.29
CA LEU A 414 9.06 3.01 3.73
C LEU A 414 7.72 3.63 3.28
N ALA A 415 6.57 3.08 3.66
CA ALA A 415 5.24 3.53 3.20
C ALA A 415 5.02 5.05 3.34
N GLY A 416 5.56 5.69 4.39
CA GLY A 416 5.42 7.14 4.59
C GLY A 416 6.12 8.02 3.56
N TYR A 417 6.88 7.47 2.60
CA TYR A 417 7.52 8.21 1.50
C TYR A 417 6.64 8.35 0.25
N GLU A 418 5.42 7.79 0.25
CA GLU A 418 4.50 7.84 -0.91
C GLU A 418 3.68 9.14 -1.00
N SER A 419 3.60 9.89 0.10
CA SER A 419 2.86 11.15 0.19
C SER A 419 3.67 12.23 0.90
N ALA A 420 3.24 13.49 0.81
CA ALA A 420 3.81 14.59 1.58
C ALA A 420 3.40 14.56 3.07
N GLY A 421 2.32 13.86 3.41
CA GLY A 421 1.72 13.83 4.75
C GLY A 421 2.43 12.90 5.74
N GLY A 422 3.07 11.84 5.24
CA GLY A 422 3.68 10.80 6.08
C GLY A 422 2.65 9.93 6.81
N ILE A 423 3.09 9.21 7.84
CA ILE A 423 2.38 8.29 8.72
C ILE A 423 2.45 8.85 10.15
N GLU A 424 1.33 8.93 10.87
CA GLU A 424 1.33 9.37 12.27
C GLU A 424 1.70 8.23 13.24
N ASP A 425 2.45 8.54 14.30
CA ASP A 425 2.76 7.59 15.37
C ASP A 425 1.50 7.27 16.19
N SER A 426 0.79 6.21 15.83
CA SER A 426 0.10 5.40 16.82
C SER A 426 1.02 4.24 17.18
N THR A 427 1.79 4.38 18.26
CA THR A 427 2.71 3.35 18.73
C THR A 427 1.98 2.05 19.05
N GLU A 428 2.49 1.00 18.41
CA GLU A 428 2.48 -0.43 18.79
C GLU A 428 1.22 -1.25 18.51
N ASP A 429 1.35 -2.04 17.44
CA ASP A 429 0.93 -3.44 17.34
C ASP A 429 1.10 -4.17 18.67
N HIS A 430 -0.02 -4.56 19.27
CA HIS A 430 -0.03 -5.64 20.25
C HIS A 430 -1.09 -6.65 19.86
N ALA A 431 -0.62 -7.81 19.40
CA ALA A 431 -1.34 -9.06 19.50
C ALA A 431 -1.95 -9.18 20.91
N ARG A 432 -3.27 -9.36 21.00
CA ARG A 432 -3.92 -9.67 22.27
C ARG A 432 -4.92 -10.80 22.12
N GLU A 433 -4.59 -11.86 22.85
CA GLU A 433 -5.41 -12.98 23.24
C GLU A 433 -6.81 -12.55 23.68
N THR A 434 -7.76 -13.42 23.36
CA THR A 434 -9.15 -13.39 23.78
C THR A 434 -9.27 -13.60 25.28
N VAL A 435 -9.30 -12.51 26.04
CA VAL A 435 -9.83 -12.48 27.41
C VAL A 435 -10.70 -11.22 27.54
N PRO A 436 -11.90 -11.29 28.16
CA PRO A 436 -12.72 -10.11 28.35
C PRO A 436 -12.10 -9.21 29.43
N ALA A 437 -11.91 -7.91 29.16
CA ALA A 437 -12.31 -6.80 30.04
C ALA A 437 -11.54 -5.48 29.81
N ALA A 438 -12.25 -4.40 30.17
CA ALA A 438 -11.81 -3.07 30.58
C ALA A 438 -11.43 -2.06 29.48
N ARG A 439 -12.11 -0.89 29.58
CA ARG A 439 -11.67 0.36 28.93
C ARG A 439 -10.26 0.67 29.41
N ARG A 440 -9.30 0.62 28.47
CA ARG A 440 -7.95 1.10 28.68
C ARG A 440 -7.88 2.53 28.17
N THR A 441 -7.59 3.47 29.06
CA THR A 441 -7.18 4.81 28.64
C THR A 441 -5.84 4.66 27.94
N VAL A 442 -5.84 4.87 26.62
CA VAL A 442 -4.61 4.91 25.84
C VAL A 442 -4.12 6.35 25.90
N THR A 443 -2.95 6.55 26.51
CA THR A 443 -2.20 7.80 26.40
C THR A 443 -1.57 7.81 25.02
N SER A 444 -2.33 8.14 23.98
CA SER A 444 -1.70 8.53 22.72
C SER A 444 -1.06 9.89 22.94
N SER A 445 0.13 10.08 22.38
CA SER A 445 0.73 11.40 22.23
C SER A 445 0.47 11.83 20.79
N PRO A 446 -0.78 12.19 20.43
CA PRO A 446 -1.06 12.63 19.07
C PRO A 446 -0.17 13.84 18.78
N VAL A 447 0.30 13.96 17.55
CA VAL A 447 0.90 15.23 17.13
C VAL A 447 -0.18 16.30 17.30
N ILE A 448 0.00 17.20 18.26
CA ILE A 448 -0.97 18.24 18.58
C ILE A 448 -1.00 19.19 17.39
N ARG A 449 -2.07 19.11 16.60
CA ARG A 449 -2.34 20.04 15.51
C ARG A 449 -3.04 21.28 16.06
N ASP A 450 -2.43 22.44 15.91
CA ASP A 450 -3.01 23.73 16.21
C ASP A 450 -4.12 24.04 15.18
N THR A 451 -5.32 23.66 15.56
CA THR A 451 -6.54 23.93 14.78
C THR A 451 -6.83 25.43 14.66
N ALA A 452 -6.37 26.25 15.60
CA ALA A 452 -6.53 27.71 15.54
C ALA A 452 -5.58 28.32 14.50
N LEU A 453 -4.36 27.81 14.39
CA LEU A 453 -3.41 28.16 13.34
C LEU A 453 -3.99 27.87 11.95
N THR A 454 -4.50 26.65 11.75
CA THR A 454 -5.15 26.25 10.50
C THR A 454 -6.32 27.18 10.14
N ALA A 455 -7.21 27.45 11.11
CA ALA A 455 -8.34 28.35 10.91
C ALA A 455 -7.89 29.79 10.56
N LYS A 456 -6.83 30.29 11.20
CA LYS A 456 -6.23 31.60 10.91
C LYS A 456 -5.71 31.68 9.48
N VAL A 457 -4.95 30.69 9.02
CA VAL A 457 -4.36 30.68 7.67
C VAL A 457 -5.46 30.58 6.60
N LYS A 458 -6.45 29.70 6.78
CA LYS A 458 -7.61 29.60 5.88
C LYS A 458 -8.36 30.93 5.77
N LYS A 459 -8.52 31.65 6.88
CA LYS A 459 -9.16 32.99 6.91
C LYS A 459 -8.34 34.04 6.16
N LEU A 460 -7.00 34.07 6.32
CA LEU A 460 -6.12 34.98 5.55
C LEU A 460 -6.30 34.80 4.04
N HIS A 461 -6.51 33.55 3.62
CA HIS A 461 -6.73 33.22 2.22
C HIS A 461 -8.18 33.28 1.78
N VAL A 462 -9.12 33.57 2.69
CA VAL A 462 -10.57 33.56 2.48
C VAL A 462 -11.03 32.25 1.84
N ASP A 463 -10.49 31.11 2.29
CA ASP A 463 -10.74 29.78 1.70
C ASP A 463 -10.49 29.69 0.17
N ARG A 464 -9.70 30.60 -0.40
CA ARG A 464 -9.30 30.50 -1.81
C ARG A 464 -8.04 29.68 -1.93
N CYS A 465 -8.11 28.65 -2.78
CA CYS A 465 -6.95 27.83 -3.12
C CYS A 465 -5.76 28.70 -3.55
N GLN A 466 -4.58 28.42 -3.01
CA GLN A 466 -3.35 29.11 -3.37
C GLN A 466 -2.83 28.72 -4.77
N VAL A 467 -3.28 27.59 -5.33
CA VAL A 467 -2.90 27.15 -6.69
C VAL A 467 -3.83 27.75 -7.75
N CYS A 468 -5.15 27.60 -7.60
CA CYS A 468 -6.11 27.98 -8.66
C CYS A 468 -7.06 29.14 -8.31
N ALA A 469 -6.93 29.74 -7.12
CA ALA A 469 -7.78 30.82 -6.61
C ALA A 469 -9.29 30.48 -6.45
N LEU A 470 -9.71 29.24 -6.76
CA LEU A 470 -11.06 28.75 -6.54
C LEU A 470 -11.44 28.84 -5.06
N GLN A 471 -12.59 29.43 -4.80
CA GLN A 471 -13.24 29.46 -3.49
C GLN A 471 -14.45 28.52 -3.54
N LEU A 472 -14.41 27.42 -2.79
CA LEU A 472 -15.54 26.50 -2.80
C LEU A 472 -16.62 27.02 -1.87
N SER A 473 -17.80 27.30 -2.43
CA SER A 473 -18.98 27.64 -1.66
C SER A 473 -19.67 26.37 -1.20
N THR A 474 -20.08 26.34 0.05
CA THR A 474 -20.90 25.31 0.68
C THR A 474 -22.20 25.96 1.16
N ARG A 475 -23.18 25.14 1.58
CA ARG A 475 -24.44 25.65 2.13
C ARG A 475 -24.26 26.61 3.31
N PHE A 476 -23.16 26.48 4.06
CA PHE A 476 -22.94 27.19 5.33
C PHE A 476 -21.66 28.04 5.34
N GLY A 477 -21.07 28.32 4.18
CA GLY A 477 -19.86 29.15 4.10
C GLY A 477 -18.92 28.69 3.00
N THR A 478 -17.62 28.86 3.20
CA THR A 478 -16.59 28.47 2.24
C THR A 478 -15.73 27.33 2.77
N TYR A 479 -15.14 26.57 1.85
CA TYR A 479 -14.34 25.40 2.20
C TYR A 479 -12.98 25.42 1.50
N SER A 480 -11.95 25.12 2.26
CA SER A 480 -10.59 24.85 1.81
C SER A 480 -9.92 23.86 2.76
N GLU A 481 -8.84 23.25 2.32
CA GLU A 481 -8.03 22.32 3.10
C GLU A 481 -6.67 22.95 3.38
N ALA A 482 -6.17 22.77 4.59
CA ALA A 482 -4.84 23.20 4.96
C ALA A 482 -3.90 21.99 4.83
N ALA A 483 -2.98 22.03 3.88
CA ALA A 483 -1.96 21.01 3.67
C ALA A 483 -0.66 21.45 4.34
N HIS A 484 -0.06 20.59 5.15
CA HIS A 484 1.32 20.80 5.58
C HIS A 484 2.26 20.55 4.39
N ILE A 485 3.15 21.51 4.10
CA ILE A 485 4.12 21.38 3.01
C ILE A 485 5.08 20.23 3.30
N ARG A 486 5.57 20.16 4.53
CA ARG A 486 6.26 19.01 5.13
C ARG A 486 5.33 18.39 6.17
N GLY A 487 4.80 17.21 5.89
CA GLY A 487 3.84 16.52 6.76
C GLY A 487 4.35 16.31 8.19
N LEU A 488 3.44 16.37 9.16
CA LEU A 488 3.77 16.23 10.58
C LEU A 488 4.12 14.78 10.98
N GLY A 489 3.60 13.80 10.24
CA GLY A 489 3.86 12.38 10.49
C GLY A 489 5.28 11.95 10.12
N ARG A 490 5.71 10.81 10.67
CA ARG A 490 6.92 10.11 10.23
C ARG A 490 6.79 9.69 8.77
N PRO A 491 7.86 9.67 7.98
CA PRO A 491 9.24 10.00 8.33
C PRO A 491 9.53 11.51 8.24
N HIS A 492 8.56 12.33 7.84
CA HIS A 492 8.79 13.74 7.53
C HIS A 492 9.00 14.59 8.78
N ASN A 493 8.21 14.36 9.84
CA ASN A 493 8.32 15.05 11.12
C ASN A 493 8.38 16.58 10.95
N GLY A 494 7.50 17.13 10.12
CA GLY A 494 7.39 18.56 9.89
C GLY A 494 6.85 19.30 11.11
N PRO A 495 7.18 20.59 11.28
CA PRO A 495 6.64 21.42 12.35
C PRO A 495 5.20 21.86 12.03
N ASP A 496 4.37 21.99 13.07
CA ASP A 496 3.04 22.56 12.92
C ASP A 496 3.07 24.08 13.08
N GLU A 497 3.39 24.77 11.98
CA GLU A 497 3.60 26.21 11.97
C GLU A 497 3.01 26.88 10.72
N GLN A 498 2.75 28.19 10.83
CA GLN A 498 2.10 28.96 9.76
C GLN A 498 2.86 28.83 8.43
N ALA A 499 4.19 28.87 8.47
CA ALA A 499 5.03 28.86 7.27
C ALA A 499 5.10 27.49 6.58
N ASN A 500 4.59 26.45 7.22
CA ASN A 500 4.51 25.09 6.71
C ASN A 500 3.10 24.75 6.18
N LEU A 501 2.20 25.72 6.01
CA LEU A 501 0.81 25.46 5.59
C LEU A 501 0.50 26.02 4.22
N LEU A 502 -0.27 25.29 3.42
CA LEU A 502 -0.89 25.76 2.20
C LEU A 502 -2.41 25.65 2.30
N VAL A 503 -3.12 26.66 1.85
CA VAL A 503 -4.58 26.66 1.72
C VAL A 503 -4.94 26.23 0.30
N LEU A 504 -5.50 25.03 0.15
CA LEU A 504 -5.77 24.38 -1.11
C LEU A 504 -7.25 24.02 -1.25
N CYS A 505 -7.72 23.84 -2.49
CA CYS A 505 -8.98 23.14 -2.72
C CYS A 505 -8.74 21.62 -2.71
N PRO A 506 -9.78 20.77 -2.53
CA PRO A 506 -9.65 19.32 -2.49
C PRO A 506 -8.82 18.71 -3.61
N ASN A 507 -9.00 19.20 -4.84
CA ASN A 507 -8.27 18.68 -5.99
C ASN A 507 -6.75 18.95 -5.87
N HIS A 508 -6.37 20.20 -5.54
CA HIS A 508 -4.97 20.56 -5.43
C HIS A 508 -4.34 20.07 -4.14
N HIS A 509 -5.12 19.90 -3.07
CA HIS A 509 -4.66 19.25 -1.85
C HIS A 509 -4.26 17.81 -2.14
N VAL A 510 -5.15 17.03 -2.76
CA VAL A 510 -4.85 15.65 -3.16
C VAL A 510 -3.65 15.61 -4.11
N GLN A 511 -3.59 16.48 -5.13
CA GLN A 511 -2.44 16.53 -6.05
C GLN A 511 -1.13 16.89 -5.35
N PHE A 512 -1.16 17.77 -4.35
CA PHE A 512 0.03 18.18 -3.60
C PHE A 512 0.50 17.08 -2.65
N ASP A 513 -0.43 16.46 -1.92
CA ASP A 513 -0.16 15.36 -0.99
C ASP A 513 0.34 14.11 -1.71
N THR A 514 -0.22 13.81 -2.88
CA THR A 514 0.21 12.68 -3.73
C THR A 514 1.41 13.01 -4.62
N LEU A 515 2.09 14.13 -4.35
CA LEU A 515 3.32 14.56 -5.04
C LEU A 515 3.14 14.80 -6.56
N ALA A 516 1.90 14.92 -7.05
CA ALA A 516 1.58 15.14 -8.47
C ALA A 516 1.89 16.57 -8.93
N ILE A 517 1.96 17.52 -8.00
CA ILE A 517 2.37 18.91 -8.25
C ILE A 517 3.40 19.34 -7.21
N TYR A 518 4.24 20.32 -7.56
CA TYR A 518 5.21 20.93 -6.64
C TYR A 518 5.36 22.42 -6.92
N VAL A 519 5.95 23.17 -5.99
CA VAL A 519 6.26 24.61 -6.15
C VAL A 519 7.74 24.78 -6.44
N ASP A 520 8.09 25.31 -7.62
CA ASP A 520 9.49 25.55 -8.00
C ASP A 520 10.13 26.73 -7.25
N THR A 521 11.42 26.97 -7.48
CA THR A 521 12.21 28.03 -6.82
C THR A 521 11.75 29.45 -7.17
N GLU A 522 10.99 29.61 -8.25
CA GLU A 522 10.42 30.88 -8.67
C GLU A 522 9.01 31.09 -8.08
N GLY A 523 8.48 30.09 -7.35
CA GLY A 523 7.14 30.11 -6.79
C GLY A 523 6.05 29.70 -7.79
N THR A 524 6.42 29.06 -8.90
CA THR A 524 5.47 28.51 -9.88
C THR A 524 5.08 27.09 -9.50
N VAL A 525 3.79 26.81 -9.49
CA VAL A 525 3.25 25.45 -9.31
C VAL A 525 3.39 24.69 -10.63
N ARG A 526 3.97 23.49 -10.59
CA ARG A 526 4.27 22.68 -11.77
C ARG A 526 3.81 21.25 -11.58
N SER A 527 3.48 20.60 -12.69
CA SER A 527 3.22 19.16 -12.73
C SER A 527 4.52 18.38 -12.51
N THR A 528 4.51 17.43 -11.57
CA THR A 528 5.67 16.57 -11.30
C THR A 528 5.96 15.65 -12.49
N ALA A 529 4.95 15.22 -13.26
CA ALA A 529 5.14 14.23 -14.33
C ALA A 529 5.98 14.76 -15.51
N ASN A 530 5.72 16.01 -15.93
CA ASN A 530 6.28 16.58 -17.18
C ASN A 530 6.84 18.00 -17.00
N ASN A 531 6.89 18.50 -15.78
CA ASN A 531 7.40 19.83 -15.46
C ASN A 531 6.62 21.00 -16.11
N SER A 532 5.40 20.77 -16.59
CA SER A 532 4.59 21.83 -17.20
C SER A 532 4.12 22.84 -16.14
N PRO A 533 4.17 24.16 -16.42
CA PRO A 533 3.66 25.16 -15.50
C PRO A 533 2.13 25.08 -15.39
N ILE A 534 1.63 25.12 -14.16
CA ILE A 534 0.20 25.23 -13.84
C ILE A 534 -0.14 26.71 -13.60
N GLY A 535 0.71 27.43 -12.86
CA GLY A 535 0.57 28.85 -12.60
C GLY A 535 1.35 29.31 -11.36
N PRO A 536 1.44 30.62 -11.09
CA PRO A 536 2.11 31.14 -9.90
C PRO A 536 1.33 30.77 -8.63
N LEU A 537 2.04 30.33 -7.58
CA LEU A 537 1.43 30.12 -6.27
C LEU A 537 0.99 31.47 -5.69
N ARG A 538 -0.29 31.60 -5.35
CA ARG A 538 -0.84 32.79 -4.69
C ARG A 538 -0.28 32.90 -3.27
N LYS A 539 0.42 33.99 -3.01
CA LYS A 539 1.00 34.32 -1.70
C LYS A 539 0.15 35.39 -1.00
N HIS A 540 0.24 35.47 0.34
CA HIS A 540 -0.37 36.53 1.13
C HIS A 540 0.69 37.12 2.09
N PRO A 541 0.85 38.45 2.21
CA PRO A 541 1.92 39.06 3.02
C PRO A 541 1.93 38.62 4.49
N ALA A 542 0.76 38.38 5.09
CA ALA A 542 0.61 37.88 6.46
C ALA A 542 0.68 36.34 6.60
N HIS A 543 0.99 35.63 5.51
CA HIS A 543 1.21 34.19 5.45
C HIS A 543 2.48 33.90 4.62
N PRO A 544 3.68 34.23 5.15
CA PRO A 544 4.92 33.85 4.51
C PRO A 544 5.11 32.33 4.61
N LEU A 545 5.53 31.71 3.52
CA LEU A 545 5.89 30.28 3.47
C LEU A 545 7.40 30.15 3.65
N ASP A 546 7.83 29.07 4.32
CA ASP A 546 9.25 28.76 4.44
C ASP A 546 9.72 27.97 3.22
N GLU A 547 10.76 28.49 2.56
CA GLU A 547 11.39 27.85 1.40
C GLU A 547 12.01 26.50 1.77
N ALA A 548 12.41 26.28 3.03
CA ALA A 548 12.93 25.00 3.49
C ALA A 548 11.89 23.87 3.37
N HIS A 549 10.62 24.16 3.71
CA HIS A 549 9.53 23.17 3.57
C HIS A 549 9.20 22.95 2.09
N LEU A 550 9.12 24.01 1.29
CA LEU A 550 8.87 23.89 -0.15
C LEU A 550 9.97 23.08 -0.83
N ARG A 551 11.23 23.30 -0.45
CA ARG A 551 12.37 22.53 -0.90
C ARG A 551 12.26 21.06 -0.48
N TYR A 552 11.86 20.78 0.76
CA TYR A 552 11.62 19.41 1.24
C TYR A 552 10.58 18.68 0.40
N HIS A 553 9.45 19.34 0.13
CA HIS A 553 8.40 18.80 -0.75
C HIS A 553 8.90 18.56 -2.18
N ARG A 554 9.66 19.50 -2.76
CA ARG A 554 10.32 19.31 -4.06
C ARG A 554 11.23 18.09 -4.10
N ALA A 555 11.95 17.81 -3.01
CA ALA A 555 12.81 16.64 -2.90
C ALA A 555 12.00 15.34 -2.90
N LEU A 556 10.86 15.30 -2.21
CA LEU A 556 9.92 14.15 -2.28
C LEU A 556 9.41 13.90 -3.70
N CYS A 557 9.18 14.97 -4.48
CA CYS A 557 8.79 14.88 -5.88
C CYS A 557 9.95 14.49 -6.83
N GLY A 558 11.19 14.35 -6.33
CA GLY A 558 12.38 14.13 -7.17
C GLY A 558 12.76 15.35 -8.02
N ARG A 559 12.33 16.56 -7.62
CA ARG A 559 12.48 17.82 -8.38
C ARG A 559 13.39 18.85 -7.70
N ASP A 560 14.05 18.51 -6.59
CA ASP A 560 15.11 19.36 -6.03
C ASP A 560 16.36 19.28 -6.93
N ALA A 561 16.46 20.23 -7.87
CA ALA A 561 17.68 20.46 -8.61
C ALA A 561 18.57 21.37 -7.76
N HIS A 562 19.63 20.82 -7.18
CA HIS A 562 20.83 21.64 -7.02
C HIS A 562 21.20 22.20 -8.41
N PRO A 563 21.70 23.44 -8.51
CA PRO A 563 22.26 23.95 -9.75
C PRO A 563 23.52 23.14 -10.09
N CYS A 564 23.33 21.95 -10.64
CA CYS A 564 24.35 21.24 -11.37
C CYS A 564 24.47 22.00 -12.68
N HIS A 565 25.60 22.69 -12.86
CA HIS A 565 25.92 23.44 -14.07
C HIS A 565 25.47 22.68 -15.33
N PRO A 566 24.82 23.37 -16.30
CA PRO A 566 24.42 22.71 -17.52
C PRO A 566 25.65 22.09 -18.18
N ARG A 567 25.54 20.79 -18.49
CA ARG A 567 26.48 20.11 -19.38
C ARG A 567 26.61 20.99 -20.62
N ARG A 568 27.85 21.38 -20.94
CA ARG A 568 28.19 21.87 -22.28
C ARG A 568 27.81 20.76 -23.25
N ASP A 569 26.68 20.92 -23.93
CA ASP A 569 26.42 20.19 -25.15
C ASP A 569 27.57 20.53 -26.10
N LEU A 570 28.35 19.51 -26.44
CA LEU A 570 29.26 19.53 -27.57
C LEU A 570 28.41 19.80 -28.81
N LEU A 571 28.29 21.06 -29.18
CA LEU A 571 27.90 21.47 -30.52
C LEU A 571 28.92 20.83 -31.47
N THR A 572 28.45 19.84 -32.20
CA THR A 572 29.06 19.37 -33.44
C THR A 572 29.23 20.59 -34.35
N GLY A 573 30.47 21.06 -34.45
CA GLY A 573 30.87 22.10 -35.37
C GLY A 573 30.76 21.57 -36.79
N THR A 574 29.64 21.83 -37.45
CA THR A 574 29.56 21.78 -38.91
C THR A 574 30.23 23.05 -39.41
N THR A 575 31.48 22.93 -39.83
CA THR A 575 32.23 23.98 -40.53
C THR A 575 31.53 24.32 -41.84
N VAL A 576 30.83 25.45 -41.89
CA VAL A 576 30.43 26.10 -43.13
C VAL A 576 31.58 27.00 -43.57
N SER A 577 32.24 26.57 -44.64
CA SER A 577 33.23 27.33 -45.39
C SER A 577 32.60 28.61 -45.95
N THR A 578 33.02 29.77 -45.46
CA THR A 578 32.74 31.07 -46.07
C THR A 578 33.57 31.24 -47.34
N GLY A 579 32.91 31.20 -48.49
CA GLY A 579 33.47 31.62 -49.78
C GLY A 579 33.77 33.13 -49.77
N HIS A 580 35.01 33.46 -50.12
CA HIS A 580 35.43 34.81 -50.48
C HIS A 580 34.69 35.29 -51.73
N ALA A 581 34.14 36.49 -51.67
CA ALA A 581 33.85 37.30 -52.85
C ALA A 581 34.94 38.37 -52.98
N SER A 582 35.63 38.39 -54.11
CA SER A 582 36.07 39.64 -54.76
C SER A 582 36.73 39.37 -56.12
N LEU A 583 36.25 40.12 -57.13
CA LEU A 583 36.85 40.43 -58.45
C LEU A 583 36.77 39.25 -59.45
N THR A 584 36.05 39.28 -60.57
CA THR A 584 35.64 40.34 -61.52
C THR A 584 34.40 39.91 -62.29
#